data_AF-A0A2E0H2S7-F1
#
_entry.id   AF-A0A2E0H2S7-F1
#
_cell.length_a   1.000
_cell.length_b   1.000
_cell.length_c   1.000
_cell.angle_alpha   90.00
_cell.angle_beta   90.00
_cell.angle_gamma   90.00
#
_symmetry.space_group_name_H-M   'P 1'
#
loop_
_entity.id
_entity.type
_entity.pdbx_description
1 polymer ?
#
loop_
_entity_poly.entity_id
_entity_poly.type
_entity_poly.pdbx_seq_one_letter_code
_entity_poly.pdbx_strand_id
1 'polypeptide(L)' 'MSGLNEDEIRTLAKSVNLDIKNSDITDVAHSLNAMLEAIAQINPEGINSVEPLPIILNKRD' A
#
# COMPACT_ATOMS: atom_id res chain seq x y z
N MET A 1 -7.32 12.00 -0.04
CA MET A 1 -7.72 10.59 0.11
C MET A 1 -8.12 10.39 1.56
N SER A 2 -9.22 9.70 1.84
CA SER A 2 -9.46 9.23 3.20
C SER A 2 -8.43 8.15 3.51
N GLY A 3 -7.69 8.28 4.61
CA GLY A 3 -6.77 7.24 5.06
C GLY A 3 -7.48 5.91 5.29
N LEU A 4 -6.71 4.83 5.34
CA LEU A 4 -7.17 3.49 5.66
C LEU A 4 -7.58 3.41 7.14
N ASN A 5 -8.70 2.74 7.39
CA ASN A 5 -9.13 2.38 8.74
C ASN A 5 -8.50 1.05 9.21
N GLU A 6 -8.67 0.73 10.50
CA GLU A 6 -8.05 -0.46 11.09
C GLU A 6 -8.53 -1.78 10.48
N ASP A 7 -9.80 -1.88 10.07
CA ASP A 7 -10.35 -3.08 9.44
C ASP A 7 -9.78 -3.31 8.04
N GLU A 8 -9.60 -2.23 7.27
CA GLU A 8 -8.93 -2.25 5.97
C GLU A 8 -7.47 -2.70 6.11
N ILE A 9 -6.76 -2.18 7.11
CA ILE A 9 -5.36 -2.55 7.37
C ILE A 9 -5.24 -4.02 7.78
N ARG A 10 -6.15 -4.53 8.62
CA ARG A 10 -6.20 -5.97 8.96
C ARG A 10 -6.46 -6.85 7.74
N THR A 11 -7.33 -6.39 6.84
CA THR A 11 -7.64 -7.11 5.62
C THR A 11 -6.42 -7.15 4.69
N LEU A 12 -5.71 -6.03 4.54
CA LEU A 12 -4.46 -5.96 3.79
C LEU A 12 -3.37 -6.85 4.40
N ALA A 13 -3.21 -6.85 5.71
CA ALA A 13 -2.24 -7.71 6.39
C ALA A 13 -2.50 -9.20 6.13
N LYS A 14 -3.77 -9.63 6.20
CA LYS A 14 -4.17 -11.00 5.87
C LYS A 14 -3.86 -11.39 4.42
N SER A 15 -3.97 -10.44 3.47
CA SER A 15 -3.67 -10.70 2.06
C SER A 15 -2.20 -11.10 1.81
N VAL A 16 -1.30 -10.64 2.67
CA VAL A 16 0.13 -10.99 2.65
C VAL A 16 0.50 -12.01 3.73
N ASN A 17 -0.50 -12.69 4.31
CA ASN A 17 -0.35 -13.68 5.37
C ASN A 17 0.39 -13.16 6.61
N LEU A 18 0.16 -11.89 6.96
CA LEU A 18 0.70 -11.23 8.14
C LEU A 18 -0.42 -10.98 9.16
N ASP A 19 -0.17 -11.33 10.42
CA ASP A 19 -1.10 -11.09 11.53
C ASP A 19 -0.61 -9.91 12.37
N ILE A 20 -1.41 -8.85 12.44
CA ILE A 20 -1.10 -7.63 13.19
C ILE A 20 -1.82 -7.71 14.54
N LYS A 21 -1.06 -7.59 15.63
CA LYS A 21 -1.63 -7.55 16.98
C LYS A 21 -2.47 -6.28 17.17
N ASN A 22 -3.51 -6.38 17.99
CA ASN A 22 -4.36 -5.23 18.32
C ASN A 22 -3.60 -4.08 18.99
N SER A 23 -2.49 -4.37 19.68
CA SER A 23 -1.63 -3.33 20.26
C SER A 23 -0.93 -2.47 19.22
N ASP A 24 -0.70 -3.01 18.02
CA ASP A 24 0.19 -2.43 17.02
C ASP A 24 -0.60 -1.83 15.84
N ILE A 25 -1.91 -2.09 15.76
CA ILE A 25 -2.74 -1.74 14.60
C ILE A 25 -2.82 -0.23 14.37
N THR A 26 -2.91 0.56 15.44
CA THR A 26 -3.03 2.01 15.38
C THR A 26 -1.71 2.64 14.89
N ASP A 27 -0.56 2.14 15.34
CA ASP A 27 0.75 2.61 14.89
C ASP A 27 1.01 2.27 13.41
N VAL A 28 0.61 1.06 13.00
CA VAL A 28 0.66 0.65 11.60
C VAL A 28 -0.28 1.52 10.76
N ALA A 29 -1.46 1.88 11.27
CA ALA A 29 -2.39 2.76 10.58
C ALA A 29 -1.81 4.16 10.36
N HIS A 30 -1.22 4.76 11.39
CA HIS A 30 -0.54 6.05 11.25
C HIS A 30 0.59 6.00 10.21
N SER A 31 1.41 4.94 10.26
CA SER A 31 2.53 4.78 9.33
C SER A 31 2.06 4.61 7.88
N LEU A 32 1.07 3.74 7.63
CA LEU A 32 0.51 3.51 6.30
C LEU A 32 -0.15 4.77 5.74
N ASN A 33 -0.93 5.48 6.56
CA ASN A 33 -1.61 6.69 6.13
C ASN A 33 -0.63 7.83 5.80
N ALA A 34 0.43 8.00 6.60
CA ALA A 34 1.49 8.96 6.29
C ALA A 34 2.21 8.62 4.97
N MET A 35 2.47 7.32 4.71
CA MET A 35 3.06 6.90 3.43
C MET A 35 2.12 7.14 2.25
N LEU A 36 0.82 6.86 2.39
CA LEU A 36 -0.17 7.15 1.35
C LEU A 36 -0.25 8.64 1.02
N GLU A 37 -0.22 9.50 2.05
CA GLU A 37 -0.19 10.95 1.86
C GLU A 37 1.09 11.39 1.13
N ALA A 38 2.25 10.84 1.51
CA ALA A 38 3.52 11.14 0.85
C ALA A 38 3.50 10.71 -0.63
N ILE A 39 2.98 9.51 -0.94
CA ILE A 39 2.87 9.01 -2.31
C ILE A 39 1.86 9.84 -3.12
N ALA A 40 0.74 10.25 -2.53
CA ALA A 40 -0.26 11.07 -3.21
C ALA A 40 0.29 12.44 -3.65
N GLN A 41 1.37 12.93 -3.01
CA GLN A 41 2.06 14.16 -3.39
C GLN A 41 3.07 13.95 -4.53
N ILE A 42 3.40 12.69 -4.88
CA ILE A 42 4.30 12.37 -5.98
C ILE A 42 3.52 12.48 -7.29
N ASN A 43 3.69 13.59 -8.01
CA ASN A 43 3.13 13.80 -9.35
C ASN A 43 4.23 14.15 -10.36
N PRO A 44 4.96 13.14 -10.87
CA PRO A 44 6.05 13.38 -11.81
C PRO A 44 5.48 13.80 -13.18
N GLU A 45 6.06 14.84 -13.77
CA GLU A 45 5.67 15.32 -15.09
C GLU A 45 5.84 14.21 -16.14
N GLY A 46 4.86 14.07 -17.04
CA GLY A 46 4.93 13.11 -18.14
C GLY A 46 4.60 11.65 -17.79
N ILE A 47 4.15 11.34 -16.57
CA ILE A 47 3.78 9.96 -16.18
C ILE A 47 2.70 9.35 -17.08
N ASN A 48 1.76 10.16 -17.56
CA ASN A 48 0.70 9.73 -18.48
C ASN A 48 1.19 9.50 -19.92
N SER A 49 2.43 9.89 -20.23
CA SER A 49 3.03 9.77 -21.57
C SER A 49 3.97 8.58 -21.69
N VAL A 50 4.18 7.82 -20.63
CA VAL A 50 5.08 6.66 -20.59
C VAL A 50 4.26 5.38 -20.45
N GLU A 51 4.55 4.37 -21.28
CA GLU A 51 3.91 3.06 -21.13
C GLU A 51 4.33 2.38 -19.82
N PRO A 52 3.41 1.74 -19.08
CA PRO A 52 3.76 0.99 -17.89
C PRO A 52 4.75 -0.14 -18.19
N LEU A 53 5.69 -0.37 -17.28
CA LEU A 53 6.58 -1.53 -17.40
C LEU A 53 5.77 -2.83 -17.41
N PRO A 54 6.03 -3.75 -18.35
CA PRO A 54 5.29 -5.00 -18.43
C PRO A 54 5.57 -5.86 -17.20
N ILE A 55 4.52 -6.48 -16.65
CA ILE A 55 4.65 -7.43 -15.55
C ILE A 55 5.22 -8.75 -16.09
N ILE A 56 6.47 -9.05 -15.77
CA ILE A 56 7.10 -10.34 -16.11
C ILE A 56 6.74 -11.35 -15.03
N LEU A 57 5.75 -12.21 -15.30
CA LEU A 57 5.44 -13.34 -14.43
C LEU A 57 6.45 -14.46 -14.69
N ASN A 58 7.50 -14.51 -13.89
CA ASN A 58 8.38 -15.68 -13.85
C ASN A 58 7.57 -16.84 -13.26
N LYS A 59 7.21 -17.81 -14.10
CA LYS A 59 6.55 -19.04 -13.69
C LYS A 59 7.48 -19.77 -12.71
N ARG A 60 7.06 -19.93 -11.46
CA ARG A 60 7.70 -20.88 -10.54
C ARG A 60 7.23 -22.28 -10.96
N ASP A 61 8.17 -23.13 -11.36
CA ASP A 61 7.94 -24.57 -11.51
C ASP A 61 7.60 -25.22 -10.16
#